data_AF-A0A2L0A4Z0-F1
#
_entry.id   AF-A0A2L0A4Z0-F1
#
_cell.length_a   1.000
_cell.length_b   1.000
_cell.length_c   1.000
_cell.angle_alpha   90.00
_cell.angle_beta   90.00
_cell.angle_gamma   90.00
#
_symmetry.space_group_name_H-M   'P 1'
#
loop_
_entity.id
_entity.type
_entity.pdbx_description
1 polymer ?
#
loop_
_entity_poly.entity_id
_entity_poly.type
_entity_poly.pdbx_seq_one_letter_code
_entity_poly.pdbx_strand_id
1 'polypeptide(L)'
;MGPLALLLIALAGWMLWTGRLQRMNAKDGLMLGLAILGAVMAAKGKPLIGALPVFASIAYAAFRTQKPAKTPARPTEYYDVADARALLGLDEHADEEAIRAAHRRLIATVHPDKGGTQALAAKINAARDVLLQHYAITHMHKSRESGH
;
A
#
# COMPACT_ATOMS: atom_id res chain seq x y z
N MET A 1 -9.97 20.95 -37.57
CA MET A 1 -9.46 20.50 -36.25
C MET A 1 -10.07 21.42 -35.20
N GLY A 2 -11.01 20.93 -34.40
CA GLY A 2 -11.80 21.79 -33.50
C GLY A 2 -10.97 22.36 -32.34
N PRO A 3 -11.41 23.46 -31.71
CA PRO A 3 -10.70 24.11 -30.60
C PRO A 3 -10.42 23.17 -29.41
N LEU A 4 -11.23 22.12 -29.24
CA LEU A 4 -11.00 21.04 -28.28
C LEU A 4 -9.69 20.28 -28.49
N ALA A 5 -9.27 20.09 -29.75
CA ALA A 5 -8.01 19.38 -30.04
C ALA A 5 -6.79 20.21 -29.60
N LEU A 6 -6.87 21.53 -29.71
CA LEU A 6 -5.80 22.43 -29.27
C LEU A 6 -5.71 22.48 -27.74
N LEU A 7 -6.84 22.43 -27.04
CA LEU A 7 -6.87 22.32 -25.57
C LEU A 7 -6.24 21.01 -25.08
N LEU A 8 -6.52 19.89 -25.75
CA LEU A 8 -5.90 18.60 -25.39
C LEU A 8 -4.39 18.58 -25.63
N ILE A 9 -3.91 19.20 -26.71
CA ILE A 9 -2.49 19.32 -27.02
C ILE A 9 -1.78 20.25 -26.02
N ALA A 10 -2.41 21.38 -25.68
CA ALA A 10 -1.88 22.31 -24.68
C ALA A 10 -1.81 21.67 -23.28
N LEU A 11 -2.85 20.91 -22.89
CA LEU A 11 -2.88 20.16 -21.65
C LEU A 11 -1.79 19.07 -21.62
N ALA A 12 -1.60 18.35 -22.73
CA ALA A 12 -0.55 17.34 -22.85
C ALA A 12 0.86 17.95 -22.76
N GLY A 13 1.09 19.09 -23.42
CA GLY A 13 2.36 19.83 -23.35
C GLY A 13 2.66 20.36 -21.95
N TRP A 14 1.64 20.92 -21.27
CA TRP A 14 1.78 21.37 -19.88
C TRP A 14 2.06 20.21 -18.92
N MET A 15 1.41 19.07 -19.13
CA MET A 15 1.60 17.87 -18.30
C MET A 15 2.98 17.22 -18.52
N LEU A 16 3.55 17.34 -19.73
CA LEU A 16 4.94 16.96 -20.03
C LEU A 16 5.95 17.88 -19.35
N TRP A 17 5.70 19.19 -19.30
CA TRP A 17 6.59 20.18 -18.67
C TRP A 17 6.70 20.00 -17.14
N THR A 18 5.62 19.63 -16.45
CA THR A 18 5.58 19.55 -14.97
C THR A 18 6.44 18.44 -14.34
N GLY A 19 7.21 17.66 -15.12
CA GLY A 19 8.06 16.57 -14.62
C GLY A 19 7.28 15.41 -13.97
N ARG A 20 5.94 15.45 -14.01
CA ARG A 20 5.07 14.44 -13.40
C ARG A 20 5.09 13.12 -14.17
N LEU A 21 5.48 13.15 -15.46
CA LEU A 21 5.72 11.96 -16.27
C LEU A 21 7.03 11.23 -15.92
N GLN A 22 8.04 11.88 -15.32
CA GLN A 22 9.30 11.20 -14.97
C GLN A 22 9.15 10.16 -13.84
N ARG A 23 8.03 10.15 -13.12
CA ARG A 23 7.71 9.12 -12.11
C ARG A 23 6.83 7.99 -12.65
N MET A 24 6.47 8.02 -13.94
CA MET A 24 5.61 7.04 -14.58
C MET A 24 6.43 5.88 -15.14
N ASN A 25 6.05 4.64 -14.80
CA ASN A 25 6.64 3.46 -15.42
C ASN A 25 6.15 3.34 -16.88
N ALA A 26 6.84 2.58 -17.74
CA ALA A 26 6.45 2.42 -19.15
C ALA A 26 4.98 1.98 -19.34
N LYS A 27 4.44 1.23 -18.37
CA LYS A 27 3.04 0.79 -18.33
C LYS A 27 2.05 1.94 -18.07
N ASP A 28 2.44 2.96 -17.31
CA ASP A 28 1.63 4.15 -17.04
C ASP A 28 1.52 5.06 -18.26
N GLY A 29 2.63 5.26 -18.97
CA GLY A 29 2.65 6.01 -20.23
C GLY A 29 1.74 5.38 -21.30
N LEU A 30 1.76 4.05 -21.40
CA LEU A 30 0.90 3.32 -22.33
C LEU A 30 -0.59 3.50 -22.01
N MET A 31 -0.97 3.41 -20.73
CA MET A 31 -2.37 3.60 -20.31
C MET A 31 -2.86 5.03 -20.54
N LEU A 32 -2.01 6.03 -20.31
CA LEU A 32 -2.34 7.43 -20.63
C LEU A 32 -2.53 7.63 -22.13
N GLY A 33 -1.69 7.01 -22.96
CA GLY A 33 -1.83 7.03 -24.42
C GLY A 33 -3.14 6.41 -24.90
N LEU A 34 -3.52 5.25 -24.35
CA LEU A 34 -4.79 4.58 -24.68
C LEU A 34 -6.02 5.40 -24.23
N ALA A 35 -5.96 6.05 -23.07
CA ALA A 35 -7.04 6.91 -22.58
C ALA A 35 -7.29 8.12 -23.50
N ILE A 36 -6.21 8.79 -23.93
CA ILE A 36 -6.29 9.92 -24.87
C ILE A 36 -6.84 9.46 -26.22
N LEU A 37 -6.36 8.33 -26.74
CA LEU A 37 -6.85 7.77 -28.00
C LEU A 37 -8.34 7.40 -27.94
N GLY A 38 -8.78 6.81 -26.83
CA GLY A 38 -10.19 6.50 -26.57
C GLY A 38 -11.08 7.74 -26.52
N ALA A 39 -10.64 8.79 -25.81
CA ALA A 39 -11.36 10.06 -25.74
C ALA A 39 -11.51 10.75 -27.11
N VAL A 40 -10.43 10.75 -27.91
CA VAL A 40 -10.45 11.31 -29.28
C VAL A 40 -11.39 10.53 -30.19
N MET A 41 -11.44 9.20 -30.08
CA MET A 41 -12.34 8.34 -30.86
C MET A 41 -13.81 8.51 -30.45
N ALA A 42 -14.09 8.68 -29.16
CA ALA A 42 -15.44 8.97 -28.67
C ALA A 42 -15.97 10.31 -29.23
N ALA A 43 -15.13 11.35 -29.26
CA ALA A 43 -15.48 12.67 -29.78
C ALA A 43 -15.73 12.70 -31.31
N LYS A 44 -15.22 11.71 -32.06
CA LYS A 44 -15.40 11.59 -33.53
C LYS A 44 -16.66 10.81 -33.95
N GLY A 45 -17.58 10.49 -33.02
CA GLY A 45 -18.91 9.97 -33.36
C GLY A 45 -19.10 8.46 -33.21
N LYS A 46 -18.17 7.74 -32.56
CA LYS A 46 -18.32 6.31 -32.21
C LYS A 46 -18.13 6.11 -30.70
N PRO A 47 -19.07 6.58 -29.86
CA PRO A 47 -18.89 6.66 -28.40
C PRO A 47 -18.74 5.29 -27.74
N LEU A 48 -19.38 4.24 -28.26
CA LEU A 48 -19.31 2.88 -27.73
C LEU A 48 -17.89 2.29 -27.76
N ILE A 49 -17.12 2.56 -28.82
CA ILE A 49 -15.76 2.02 -28.97
C ILE A 49 -14.74 2.85 -28.17
N GLY A 50 -14.97 4.16 -28.02
CA GLY A 50 -14.09 5.05 -27.27
C GLY A 50 -14.27 4.97 -25.75
N ALA A 51 -15.45 4.58 -25.26
CA ALA A 51 -15.71 4.46 -23.83
C ALA A 51 -14.96 3.26 -23.19
N LEU A 52 -14.84 2.13 -23.89
CA LEU A 52 -14.21 0.92 -23.37
C LEU A 52 -12.76 1.13 -22.88
N PRO A 53 -11.84 1.73 -23.65
CA PRO A 53 -10.47 1.99 -23.17
C PRO A 53 -10.40 3.02 -22.04
N VAL A 54 -11.32 3.99 -21.99
CA VAL A 54 -11.40 5.00 -20.91
C VAL A 54 -11.84 4.34 -19.60
N PHE A 55 -12.89 3.53 -19.64
CA PHE A 55 -13.31 2.76 -18.47
C PHE A 55 -12.24 1.77 -18.01
N ALA A 56 -11.57 1.08 -18.94
CA ALA A 56 -10.47 0.16 -18.61
C ALA A 56 -9.28 0.89 -17.95
N SER A 57 -8.93 2.09 -18.40
CA SER A 57 -7.83 2.87 -17.83
C SER A 57 -8.19 3.51 -16.48
N ILE A 58 -9.44 3.96 -16.28
CA ILE A 58 -9.95 4.39 -14.97
C ILE A 58 -9.97 3.20 -13.99
N ALA A 59 -10.48 2.04 -14.42
CA ALA A 59 -10.50 0.84 -13.60
C ALA A 59 -9.06 0.42 -13.23
N TYR A 60 -8.14 0.35 -14.19
CA TYR A 60 -6.73 0.04 -13.93
C TYR A 60 -6.08 1.02 -12.95
N ALA A 61 -6.34 2.33 -13.09
CA ALA A 61 -5.85 3.34 -12.15
C ALA A 61 -6.44 3.16 -10.74
N ALA A 62 -7.73 2.82 -10.64
CA ALA A 62 -8.39 2.51 -9.37
C ALA A 62 -7.79 1.25 -8.74
N PHE A 63 -7.63 0.17 -9.49
CA PHE A 63 -7.03 -1.09 -9.01
C PHE A 63 -5.55 -0.94 -8.65
N ARG A 64 -4.79 -0.05 -9.31
CA ARG A 64 -3.38 0.20 -8.97
C ARG A 64 -3.21 1.08 -7.73
N THR A 65 -4.15 1.98 -7.47
CA THR A 65 -4.13 2.84 -6.28
C THR A 65 -4.75 2.17 -5.06
N GLN A 66 -5.48 1.07 -5.26
CA GLN A 66 -5.79 0.11 -4.21
C GLN A 66 -4.48 -0.51 -3.71
N LYS A 67 -3.78 0.21 -2.82
CA LYS A 67 -2.90 -0.42 -1.84
C LYS A 67 -3.72 -1.56 -1.24
N PRO A 68 -3.22 -2.80 -1.18
CA PRO A 68 -3.98 -3.90 -0.61
C PRO A 68 -4.50 -3.40 0.72
N ALA A 69 -5.83 -3.30 0.84
CA ALA A 69 -6.46 -2.89 2.07
C ALA A 69 -5.80 -3.75 3.15
N LYS A 70 -5.23 -3.10 4.18
CA LYS A 70 -4.71 -3.77 5.37
C LYS A 70 -5.88 -4.63 5.82
N THR A 71 -5.91 -5.89 5.38
CA THR A 71 -7.03 -6.78 5.60
C THR A 71 -7.13 -6.77 7.11
N PRO A 72 -8.26 -6.31 7.70
CA PRO A 72 -8.39 -6.39 9.15
C PRO A 72 -8.09 -7.84 9.44
N ALA A 73 -6.99 -8.06 10.17
CA ALA A 73 -6.48 -9.39 10.42
C ALA A 73 -7.70 -10.20 10.84
N ARG A 74 -8.02 -11.24 10.05
CA ARG A 74 -9.08 -12.18 10.40
C ARG A 74 -8.89 -12.52 11.88
N PRO A 75 -9.98 -12.70 12.66
CA PRO A 75 -9.88 -13.05 14.06
C PRO A 75 -8.80 -14.12 14.18
N THR A 76 -7.76 -13.71 14.89
CA THR A 76 -6.44 -14.29 14.93
C THR A 76 -6.55 -15.82 15.03
N GLU A 77 -5.79 -16.57 14.22
CA GLU A 77 -5.05 -17.67 14.84
C GLU A 77 -4.42 -17.00 16.06
N TYR A 78 -4.98 -17.24 17.25
CA TYR A 78 -4.59 -16.56 18.48
C TYR A 78 -3.08 -16.77 18.60
N TYR A 79 -2.30 -15.79 18.19
CA TYR A 79 -0.94 -15.70 18.67
C TYR A 79 -1.14 -15.35 20.12
N ASP A 80 -0.95 -16.35 20.98
CA ASP A 80 -0.75 -16.06 22.39
C ASP A 80 0.38 -15.02 22.46
N VAL A 81 0.30 -14.09 23.41
CA VAL A 81 1.34 -13.08 23.61
C VAL A 81 2.69 -13.79 23.79
N ALA A 82 2.68 -14.99 24.38
CA ALA A 82 3.83 -15.90 24.44
C ALA A 82 4.39 -16.29 23.07
N ASP A 83 3.55 -16.71 22.12
CA ASP A 83 3.98 -17.09 20.76
C ASP A 83 4.53 -15.89 19.99
N ALA A 84 3.91 -14.72 20.15
CA ALA A 84 4.40 -13.48 19.54
C ALA A 84 5.77 -13.08 20.09
N ARG A 85 6.01 -13.24 21.41
CA ARG A 85 7.32 -13.03 22.05
C ARG A 85 8.34 -14.03 21.53
N ALA A 86 7.99 -15.31 21.49
CA ALA A 86 8.87 -16.37 20.99
C ALA A 86 9.27 -16.12 19.53
N LEU A 87 8.33 -15.68 18.68
CA LEU A 87 8.61 -15.35 17.28
C LEU A 87 9.59 -14.18 17.13
N LEU A 88 9.48 -13.16 17.99
CA LEU A 88 10.40 -12.02 17.97
C LEU A 88 11.69 -12.26 18.78
N GLY A 89 11.79 -13.38 19.51
CA GLY A 89 12.92 -13.68 20.41
C GLY A 89 12.99 -12.72 21.59
N LEU A 90 11.84 -12.36 22.16
CA LEU A 90 11.70 -11.41 23.26
C LEU A 90 11.34 -12.12 24.57
N ASP A 91 11.78 -11.53 25.67
CA ASP A 91 11.45 -11.96 27.02
C ASP A 91 10.07 -11.43 27.46
N GLU A 92 9.52 -11.95 28.57
CA GLU A 92 8.23 -11.55 29.12
C GLU A 92 8.19 -10.08 29.55
N HIS A 93 9.34 -9.53 29.97
CA HIS A 93 9.51 -8.15 30.41
C HIS A 93 10.00 -7.19 29.31
N ALA A 94 9.99 -7.62 28.05
CA ALA A 94 10.41 -6.76 26.94
C ALA A 94 9.55 -5.50 26.84
N ASP A 95 10.20 -4.34 26.78
CA ASP A 95 9.54 -3.05 26.62
C ASP A 95 9.19 -2.75 25.15
N GLU A 96 8.48 -1.63 24.95
CA GLU A 96 8.05 -1.19 23.63
C GLU A 96 9.21 -0.97 22.65
N GLU A 97 10.37 -0.53 23.17
CA GLU A 97 11.57 -0.28 22.37
C GLU A 97 12.21 -1.59 21.91
N ALA A 98 12.32 -2.57 22.80
CA ALA A 98 12.80 -3.91 22.51
C ALA A 98 11.92 -4.60 21.46
N ILE A 99 10.59 -4.49 21.58
CA ILE A 99 9.64 -5.01 20.58
C ILE A 99 9.92 -4.43 19.21
N ARG A 100 10.07 -3.10 19.10
CA ARG A 100 10.36 -2.44 17.83
C ARG A 100 11.74 -2.77 17.30
N ALA A 101 12.75 -2.89 18.16
CA ALA A 101 14.11 -3.23 17.77
C ALA A 101 14.20 -4.66 17.20
N ALA A 102 13.59 -5.63 17.87
CA ALA A 102 13.54 -7.02 17.39
C ALA A 102 12.82 -7.14 16.04
N HIS A 103 11.67 -6.47 15.90
CA HIS A 103 10.92 -6.41 14.65
C HIS A 103 11.77 -5.88 13.49
N ARG A 104 12.47 -4.75 13.67
CA ARG A 104 13.32 -4.16 12.63
C ARG A 104 14.45 -5.12 12.20
N ARG A 105 15.08 -5.79 13.17
CA ARG A 105 16.15 -6.76 12.89
C ARG A 105 15.62 -7.94 12.07
N LEU A 106 14.47 -8.48 12.42
CA LEU A 106 13.87 -9.63 11.72
C LEU A 106 13.31 -9.26 10.34
N ILE A 107 12.69 -8.10 10.17
CA ILE A 107 12.22 -7.68 8.84
C ILE A 107 13.40 -7.44 7.89
N ALA A 108 14.53 -6.94 8.39
CA ALA A 108 15.73 -6.76 7.57
C ALA A 108 16.32 -8.08 7.05
N THR A 109 16.07 -9.21 7.73
CA THR A 109 16.60 -10.52 7.33
C THR A 109 15.68 -11.28 6.38
N VAL A 110 14.37 -11.00 6.37
CA VAL A 110 13.33 -11.74 5.62
C VAL A 110 13.23 -11.31 4.14
N HIS A 111 14.33 -10.83 3.54
CA HIS A 111 14.32 -10.44 2.13
C HIS A 111 14.01 -11.66 1.23
N PRO A 112 13.18 -11.52 0.18
CA PRO A 112 12.87 -12.62 -0.75
C PRO A 112 14.13 -13.26 -1.35
N ASP A 113 15.13 -12.45 -1.67
CA ASP A 113 16.40 -12.93 -2.22
C ASP A 113 17.25 -13.74 -1.21
N LYS A 114 16.91 -13.70 0.08
CA LYS A 114 17.55 -14.47 1.15
C LYS A 114 16.66 -15.59 1.69
N GLY A 115 15.63 -15.98 0.93
CA GLY A 115 14.71 -17.06 1.29
C GLY A 115 13.56 -16.63 2.22
N GLY A 116 13.37 -15.32 2.45
CA GLY A 116 12.24 -14.82 3.22
C GLY A 116 10.95 -14.76 2.40
N THR A 117 9.87 -15.37 2.87
CA THR A 117 8.57 -15.29 2.17
C THR A 117 7.79 -14.05 2.61
N GLN A 118 6.95 -13.51 1.72
CA GLN A 118 5.99 -12.47 2.11
C GLN A 118 5.11 -12.91 3.28
N ALA A 119 4.79 -14.21 3.35
CA ALA A 119 4.05 -14.81 4.46
C ALA A 119 4.82 -14.70 5.79
N LEU A 120 6.14 -14.94 5.80
CA LEU A 120 6.96 -14.81 7.00
C LEU A 120 7.05 -13.34 7.46
N ALA A 121 7.24 -12.41 6.53
CA ALA A 121 7.24 -10.98 6.85
C ALA A 121 5.89 -10.54 7.44
N ALA A 122 4.78 -11.06 6.88
CA ALA A 122 3.44 -10.81 7.41
C ALA A 122 3.27 -11.36 8.84
N LYS A 123 3.77 -12.56 9.14
CA LYS A 123 3.75 -13.15 10.49
C LYS A 123 4.53 -12.29 11.50
N ILE A 124 5.73 -11.82 11.13
CA ILE A 124 6.55 -10.96 11.99
C ILE A 124 5.87 -9.61 12.25
N ASN A 125 5.22 -9.03 11.24
CA ASN A 125 4.44 -7.80 11.41
C ASN A 125 3.25 -8.00 12.35
N ALA A 126 2.54 -9.12 12.24
CA ALA A 126 1.41 -9.44 13.11
C ALA A 126 1.85 -9.61 14.58
N ALA A 127 2.94 -10.32 14.84
CA ALA A 127 3.47 -10.49 16.19
C ALA A 127 3.85 -9.15 16.85
N ARG A 128 4.49 -8.24 16.11
CA ARG A 128 4.75 -6.88 16.60
C ARG A 128 3.46 -6.17 17.02
N ASP A 129 2.45 -6.21 16.15
CA ASP A 129 1.19 -5.49 16.40
C ASP A 129 0.48 -6.02 17.67
N VAL A 130 0.47 -7.35 17.87
CA VAL A 130 -0.07 -7.99 19.09
C VAL A 130 0.68 -7.53 20.35
N LEU A 131 2.02 -7.56 20.34
CA LEU A 131 2.81 -7.18 21.52
C LEU A 131 2.69 -5.70 21.87
N LEU A 132 2.66 -4.81 20.87
CA LEU A 132 2.46 -3.37 21.11
C LEU A 132 1.07 -3.08 21.69
N GLN A 133 0.04 -3.77 21.21
CA GLN A 133 -1.30 -3.66 21.77
C GLN A 133 -1.35 -4.16 23.22
N HIS A 134 -0.73 -5.30 23.51
CA HIS A 134 -0.65 -5.85 24.87
C HIS A 134 0.12 -4.92 25.83
N TYR A 135 1.25 -4.38 25.38
CA TYR A 135 2.04 -3.41 26.14
C TYR A 135 1.21 -2.16 26.47
N ALA A 136 0.51 -1.59 25.48
CA ALA A 136 -0.35 -0.44 25.68
C ALA A 136 -1.46 -0.71 26.71
N ILE A 137 -2.17 -1.84 26.62
CA ILE A 137 -3.22 -2.21 27.57
C ILE A 137 -2.67 -2.32 29.00
N THR A 138 -1.55 -3.02 29.16
CA THR A 138 -0.92 -3.28 30.46
C THR A 138 -0.43 -1.98 31.10
N HIS A 139 0.22 -1.11 30.33
CA HIS A 139 0.74 0.15 30.85
C HIS A 139 -0.35 1.21 31.09
N MET A 140 -1.44 1.20 30.31
CA MET A 140 -2.60 2.07 30.58
C MET A 140 -3.31 1.72 31.88
N HIS A 141 -3.28 0.45 32.31
CA HIS A 141 -3.85 0.04 33.59
C HIS A 141 -3.01 0.53 34.77
N LYS A 142 -1.68 0.38 34.69
CA LYS A 142 -0.74 0.80 35.75
C LYS A 142 -0.80 2.29 36.06
N SER A 143 -0.96 3.16 35.05
CA SER A 143 -1.07 4.61 35.25
C SER A 143 -2.38 5.06 35.89
N ARG A 144 -3.43 4.22 35.88
CA ARG A 144 -4.70 4.52 36.56
C ARG A 144 -4.66 4.16 38.04
N GLU A 145 -3.86 3.17 38.42
CA GLU A 145 -3.77 2.71 39.81
C GLU A 145 -2.78 3.53 40.66
N SER A 146 -1.75 4.13 40.07
CA SER A 146 -0.77 4.94 40.80
C SER A 146 -1.20 6.39 41.07
N GLY A 147 -2.45 6.75 40.74
CA GLY A 147 -3.02 8.09 40.87
C GLY A 147 -3.94 8.27 42.09
N HIS A 148 -3.92 7.35 43.04
CA HIS A 148 -4.66 7.42 44.30
C HIS A 148 -3.74 7.43 45.52
#